data_AF-A0ABD2JU15-F1
#
_entry.id   AF-A0ABD2JU15-F1
#
_cell.length_a   1.000
_cell.length_b   1.000
_cell.length_c   1.000
_cell.angle_alpha   90.00
_cell.angle_beta   90.00
_cell.angle_gamma   90.00
#
_symmetry.space_group_name_H-M   'P 1'
#
loop_
_entity.id
_entity.type
_entity.pdbx_description
1 polymer ?
#
loop_
_entity_poly.entity_id
_entity_poly.type
_entity_poly.pdbx_seq_one_letter_code
_entity_poly.pdbx_strand_id
1 'polypeptide(L)'
;MAHQQQNELVGQIKQLKDEQKNYLTRVDELEKEQKHLQQEKNELKNAHKEMEEKMNKLEEKLCRKLDAFQQKAFQAELEKKHLLEQIETVQAKVGKIEMENHQQKVSVDQIKKLQDKQNKKINALEKEPKEKHIEMTLLNFQQNCWDANACHNGLKITDDKCLTVVHIGRREIELRIVFATHPIWLDNNSSGFYYFEISIKNMKYYYFGQIFFGFADKKQIKLEETIVPSDFGTYSYISQGNFNINGEWMEVDSFDENDIVGCGINLATRQVFYTKNGRRHGSFHLVDNSSNAVPDQLFPFVSLYTIGDEIEANFGPNFKFNLATL
;
A
#
# COMPACT_ATOMS: atom_id res chain seq x y z
N MET A 1 33.04 -65.28 -80.60
CA MET A 1 33.39 -65.12 -79.16
C MET A 1 34.19 -63.83 -78.92
N ALA A 2 35.36 -63.63 -79.54
CA ALA A 2 36.20 -62.44 -79.32
C ALA A 2 35.53 -61.08 -79.66
N HIS A 3 34.80 -60.97 -80.78
CA HIS A 3 34.07 -59.74 -81.15
C HIS A 3 32.95 -59.36 -80.16
N GLN A 4 32.31 -60.35 -79.53
CA GLN A 4 31.23 -60.11 -78.58
C GLN A 4 31.78 -59.56 -77.26
N GLN A 5 32.91 -60.12 -76.78
CA GLN A 5 33.64 -59.60 -75.62
C GLN A 5 34.18 -58.20 -75.85
N GLN A 6 34.64 -57.88 -77.06
CA GLN A 6 35.13 -56.55 -77.41
C GLN A 6 34.01 -55.49 -77.37
N ASN A 7 32.82 -55.81 -77.90
CA ASN A 7 31.68 -54.89 -77.87
C ASN A 7 31.15 -54.66 -76.44
N GLU A 8 31.17 -55.69 -75.60
CA GLU A 8 30.79 -55.61 -74.19
C GLU A 8 31.76 -54.70 -73.41
N LEU A 9 33.07 -54.86 -73.62
CA LEU A 9 34.09 -54.01 -73.03
C LEU A 9 33.95 -52.53 -73.44
N VAL A 10 33.65 -52.26 -74.71
CA VAL A 10 33.40 -50.89 -75.21
C VAL A 10 32.16 -50.27 -74.54
N GLY A 11 31.10 -51.07 -74.33
CA GLY A 11 29.90 -50.66 -73.60
C GLY A 11 30.20 -50.26 -72.15
N GLN A 12 30.97 -51.09 -71.43
CA GLN A 12 31.40 -50.81 -70.06
C GLN A 12 32.28 -49.56 -69.97
N ILE A 13 33.21 -49.36 -70.91
CA ILE A 13 34.05 -48.15 -70.96
C ILE A 13 33.20 -46.89 -71.18
N LYS A 14 32.16 -46.96 -72.02
CA LYS A 14 31.26 -45.83 -72.25
C LYS A 14 30.47 -45.50 -70.98
N GLN A 15 29.91 -46.50 -70.32
CA GLN A 15 29.19 -46.32 -69.05
C GLN A 15 30.08 -45.69 -67.98
N LEU A 16 31.32 -46.19 -67.81
CA LEU A 16 32.28 -45.62 -66.86
C LEU A 16 32.63 -44.16 -67.16
N LYS A 17 32.71 -43.77 -68.44
CA LYS A 17 32.93 -42.37 -68.84
C LYS A 17 31.74 -41.47 -68.50
N ASP A 18 30.52 -41.96 -68.70
CA ASP A 18 29.30 -41.22 -68.37
C ASP A 18 29.16 -41.06 -66.85
N GLU A 19 29.47 -42.11 -66.07
CA GLU A 19 29.55 -42.07 -64.61
C GLU A 19 30.63 -41.07 -64.15
N GLN A 20 31.84 -41.13 -64.71
CA GLN A 20 32.92 -40.19 -64.40
C GLN A 20 32.51 -38.73 -64.66
N LYS A 21 31.80 -38.47 -65.76
CA LYS A 21 31.29 -37.13 -66.08
C LYS A 21 30.27 -36.65 -65.04
N ASN A 22 29.33 -37.52 -64.64
CA ASN A 22 28.35 -37.20 -63.60
C ASN A 22 29.02 -36.93 -62.24
N TYR A 23 30.05 -37.72 -61.89
CA TYR A 23 30.85 -37.46 -60.69
C TYR A 23 31.54 -36.08 -60.74
N LEU A 24 32.11 -35.71 -61.89
CA LEU A 24 32.77 -34.41 -62.06
C LEU A 24 31.79 -33.26 -61.88
N THR A 25 30.60 -33.35 -62.49
CA THR A 25 29.53 -32.35 -62.32
C THR A 25 29.09 -32.24 -60.86
N ARG A 26 28.99 -33.37 -60.14
CA ARG A 26 28.62 -33.36 -58.72
C ARG A 26 29.69 -32.71 -57.85
N VAL A 27 30.97 -32.90 -58.16
CA VAL A 27 32.07 -32.22 -57.46
C VAL A 27 31.98 -30.71 -57.67
N ASP A 28 31.76 -30.24 -58.90
CA ASP A 28 31.61 -28.81 -59.19
C ASP A 28 30.43 -28.17 -58.43
N GLU A 29 29.32 -28.89 -58.27
CA GLU A 29 28.17 -28.46 -57.47
C GLU A 29 28.52 -28.35 -55.98
N LEU A 30 29.18 -29.36 -55.42
CA LEU A 30 29.59 -29.38 -54.02
C LEU A 30 30.61 -28.28 -53.71
N GLU A 31 31.52 -27.96 -54.63
CA GLU A 31 32.46 -26.85 -54.47
C GLU A 31 31.75 -25.49 -54.43
N LYS A 32 30.69 -25.31 -55.23
CA LYS A 32 29.86 -24.09 -55.20
C LYS A 32 29.09 -23.99 -53.88
N GLU A 33 28.50 -25.09 -53.42
CA GLU A 33 27.77 -25.15 -52.15
C GLU A 33 28.71 -24.87 -50.97
N GLN A 34 29.92 -25.43 -50.97
CA GLN A 34 30.93 -25.17 -49.94
C GLN A 34 31.34 -23.70 -49.90
N LYS A 35 31.51 -23.05 -51.06
CA LYS A 35 31.81 -21.60 -51.13
C LYS A 35 30.66 -20.77 -50.58
N HIS A 36 29.41 -21.12 -50.90
CA HIS A 36 28.22 -20.45 -50.37
C HIS A 36 28.13 -20.57 -48.85
N LEU A 37 28.26 -21.78 -48.30
CA LEU A 37 28.25 -22.02 -46.86
C LEU A 37 29.38 -21.28 -46.14
N GLN A 38 30.56 -21.18 -46.76
CA GLN A 38 31.68 -20.43 -46.19
C GLN A 38 31.40 -18.92 -46.15
N GLN A 39 30.68 -18.39 -47.14
CA GLN A 39 30.23 -17.00 -47.15
C GLN A 39 29.20 -16.75 -46.03
N GLU A 40 28.15 -17.56 -45.95
CA GLU A 40 27.13 -17.45 -44.89
C GLU A 40 27.74 -17.53 -43.49
N LYS A 41 28.70 -18.43 -43.29
CA LYS A 41 29.45 -18.55 -42.02
C LYS A 41 30.19 -17.26 -41.67
N ASN A 42 30.79 -16.58 -42.65
CA ASN A 42 31.49 -15.32 -42.41
C ASN A 42 30.49 -14.19 -42.08
N GLU A 43 29.36 -14.14 -42.78
CA GLU A 43 28.29 -13.17 -42.50
C GLU A 43 27.72 -13.35 -41.10
N LEU A 44 27.44 -14.59 -40.69
CA LEU A 44 26.98 -14.92 -39.35
C LEU A 44 28.00 -14.52 -38.27
N LYS A 45 29.29 -14.74 -38.52
CA LYS A 45 30.37 -14.35 -37.60
C LYS A 45 30.44 -12.84 -37.41
N ASN A 46 30.26 -12.07 -38.49
CA ASN A 46 30.23 -10.61 -38.42
C ASN A 46 28.99 -10.11 -37.65
N ALA A 47 27.81 -10.69 -37.93
CA ALA A 47 26.59 -10.36 -37.21
C ALA A 47 26.70 -10.65 -35.70
N HIS A 48 27.33 -11.77 -35.32
CA HIS A 48 27.58 -12.11 -33.93
C HIS A 48 28.48 -11.07 -33.24
N LYS A 49 29.56 -10.65 -33.91
CA LYS A 49 30.46 -9.61 -33.39
C LYS A 49 29.74 -8.28 -33.17
N GLU A 50 28.91 -7.86 -34.13
CA GLU A 50 28.11 -6.64 -33.97
C GLU A 50 27.10 -6.73 -32.83
N MET A 51 26.49 -7.90 -32.63
CA MET A 51 25.58 -8.15 -31.54
C MET A 51 26.29 -8.07 -30.19
N GLU A 52 27.48 -8.67 -30.07
CA GLU A 52 28.32 -8.63 -28.88
C GLU A 52 28.73 -7.19 -28.51
N GLU A 53 29.15 -6.39 -29.50
CA GLU A 53 29.45 -4.97 -29.30
C GLU A 53 28.23 -4.15 -28.84
N LYS A 54 27.03 -4.44 -29.37
CA LYS A 54 25.79 -3.80 -28.92
C LYS A 54 25.42 -4.21 -27.50
N MET A 55 25.62 -5.48 -27.15
CA MET A 55 25.35 -6.02 -25.81
C MET A 55 26.26 -5.37 -24.77
N ASN A 56 27.57 -5.29 -25.04
CA ASN A 56 28.53 -4.64 -24.15
C ASN A 56 28.18 -3.16 -23.93
N LYS A 57 27.78 -2.44 -24.99
CA LYS A 57 27.32 -1.04 -24.85
C LYS A 57 26.05 -0.91 -24.01
N LEU A 58 25.15 -1.89 -24.05
CA LEU A 58 23.93 -1.89 -23.25
C LEU A 58 24.25 -2.17 -21.78
N GLU A 59 25.15 -3.11 -21.53
CA GLU A 59 25.65 -3.47 -20.20
C GLU A 59 26.34 -2.28 -19.53
N GLU A 60 27.24 -1.58 -20.24
CA GLU A 60 27.87 -0.35 -19.72
C GLU A 60 26.84 0.73 -19.36
N LYS A 61 25.81 0.93 -20.18
CA LYS A 61 24.73 1.88 -19.88
C LYS A 61 23.94 1.47 -18.65
N LEU A 62 23.70 0.18 -18.46
CA LEU A 62 22.98 -0.34 -17.31
C LEU A 62 23.79 -0.16 -16.02
N CYS A 63 25.08 -0.49 -16.03
CA CYS A 63 25.98 -0.26 -14.91
C CYS A 63 26.02 1.22 -14.50
N ARG A 64 26.18 2.15 -15.45
CA ARG A 64 26.17 3.60 -15.15
C ARG A 64 24.86 4.07 -14.51
N LYS A 65 23.71 3.53 -14.94
CA LYS A 65 22.41 3.86 -14.34
C LYS A 65 22.28 3.29 -12.94
N LEU A 66 22.78 2.08 -12.71
CA LEU A 66 22.77 1.44 -11.41
C LEU A 66 23.65 2.21 -10.41
N ASP A 67 24.86 2.59 -10.82
CA ASP A 67 25.77 3.41 -10.00
C ASP A 67 25.14 4.76 -9.63
N ALA A 68 24.51 5.44 -10.61
CA ALA A 68 23.83 6.70 -10.37
C ALA A 68 22.63 6.55 -9.41
N PHE A 69 21.90 5.44 -9.50
CA PHE A 69 20.80 5.15 -8.58
C PHE A 69 21.31 4.88 -7.16
N GLN A 70 22.38 4.08 -7.02
CA GLN A 70 23.01 3.80 -5.73
C GLN A 70 23.57 5.07 -5.07
N GLN A 71 24.22 5.96 -5.83
CA GLN A 71 24.70 7.23 -5.33
C GLN A 71 23.55 8.12 -4.81
N LYS A 72 22.44 8.19 -5.55
CA LYS A 72 21.26 8.95 -5.10
C LYS A 72 20.64 8.36 -3.85
N ALA A 73 20.54 7.03 -3.76
CA ALA A 73 20.02 6.35 -2.57
C ALA A 73 20.90 6.64 -1.35
N PHE A 74 22.23 6.55 -1.49
CA PHE A 74 23.17 6.84 -0.43
C PHE A 74 23.09 8.32 0.03
N GLN A 75 22.95 9.25 -0.91
CA GLN A 75 22.80 10.67 -0.59
C GLN A 75 21.49 10.94 0.18
N ALA A 76 20.37 10.33 -0.24
CA ALA A 76 19.10 10.46 0.46
C ALA A 76 19.15 9.88 1.89
N GLU A 77 19.90 8.79 2.08
CA GLU A 77 20.11 8.19 3.40
C GLU A 77 20.95 9.09 4.32
N LEU A 78 21.95 9.77 3.76
CA LEU A 78 22.74 10.77 4.49
C LEU A 78 21.88 11.98 4.93
N GLU A 79 21.03 12.47 4.03
CA GLU A 79 20.08 13.56 4.32
C GLU A 79 19.06 13.15 5.38
N LYS A 80 18.53 11.92 5.31
CA LYS A 80 17.64 11.35 6.33
C LYS A 80 18.32 11.32 7.70
N LYS A 81 19.59 10.91 7.77
CA LYS A 81 20.35 10.88 9.03
C LYS A 81 20.50 12.28 9.63
N HIS A 82 20.82 13.28 8.81
CA HIS A 82 20.93 14.66 9.27
C HIS A 82 19.59 15.21 9.79
N LEU A 83 18.48 14.88 9.12
CA LEU A 83 17.13 15.26 9.60
C LEU A 83 16.79 14.60 10.95
N LEU A 84 17.16 13.34 11.17
CA LEU A 84 16.95 12.67 12.45
C LEU A 84 17.70 13.37 13.59
N GLU A 85 18.95 13.76 13.38
CA GLU A 85 19.73 14.53 14.37
C GLU A 85 19.09 15.89 14.71
N GLN A 86 18.47 16.54 13.71
CA GLN A 86 17.70 17.76 13.93
C GLN A 86 16.42 17.51 14.74
N ILE A 87 15.70 16.42 14.44
CA ILE A 87 14.48 16.03 15.18
C ILE A 87 14.81 15.78 16.66
N GLU A 88 15.89 15.03 16.96
CA GLU A 88 16.33 14.80 18.34
C GLU A 88 16.61 16.12 19.09
N THR A 89 17.25 17.08 18.40
CA THR A 89 17.53 18.40 18.96
C THR A 89 16.25 19.17 19.26
N VAL A 90 15.25 19.10 18.38
CA VAL A 90 13.94 19.75 18.59
C VAL A 90 13.18 19.08 19.72
N GLN A 91 13.14 17.75 19.78
CA GLN A 91 12.51 16.99 20.86
C GLN A 91 13.09 17.35 22.22
N ALA A 92 14.42 17.48 22.32
CA ALA A 92 15.08 17.91 23.56
C ALA A 92 14.66 19.34 23.99
N LYS A 93 14.40 20.24 23.04
CA LYS A 93 13.88 21.60 23.34
C LYS A 93 12.43 21.55 23.78
N VAL A 94 11.59 20.75 23.12
CA VAL A 94 10.17 20.56 23.50
C VAL A 94 10.06 20.03 24.93
N GLY A 95 10.85 19.02 25.29
CA GLY A 95 10.84 18.49 26.66
C GLY A 95 11.18 19.55 27.73
N LYS A 96 12.10 20.49 27.44
CA LYS A 96 12.38 21.61 28.34
C LYS A 96 11.18 22.55 28.49
N ILE A 97 10.52 22.89 27.39
CA ILE A 97 9.32 23.75 27.38
C ILE A 97 8.19 23.09 28.16
N GLU A 98 7.99 21.78 28.00
CA GLU A 98 6.98 21.02 28.74
C GLU A 98 7.23 21.02 30.25
N MET A 99 8.49 20.86 30.68
CA MET A 99 8.87 20.97 32.09
C MET A 99 8.58 22.37 32.65
N GLU A 100 8.95 23.42 31.92
CA GLU A 100 8.66 24.81 32.31
C GLU A 100 7.16 25.07 32.42
N ASN A 101 6.37 24.60 31.45
CA ASN A 101 4.91 24.69 31.46
C ASN A 101 4.29 23.93 32.64
N HIS A 102 4.81 22.73 32.96
CA HIS A 102 4.34 21.97 34.12
C HIS A 102 4.60 22.73 35.42
N GLN A 103 5.78 23.33 35.57
CA GLN A 103 6.14 24.10 36.76
C GLN A 103 5.31 25.38 36.89
N GLN A 104 5.00 26.06 35.78
CA GLN A 104 4.05 27.17 35.77
C GLN A 104 2.64 26.72 36.19
N LYS A 105 2.15 25.59 35.67
CA LYS A 105 0.84 25.04 36.04
C LYS A 105 0.72 24.73 37.53
N VAL A 106 1.76 24.12 38.12
CA VAL A 106 1.84 23.90 39.58
C VAL A 106 1.77 25.22 40.35
N SER A 107 2.45 26.26 39.86
CA SER A 107 2.43 27.59 40.47
C SER A 107 1.03 28.24 40.38
N VAL A 108 0.33 28.08 39.26
CA VAL A 108 -1.06 28.53 39.07
C VAL A 108 -2.01 27.77 40.02
N ASP A 109 -1.84 26.46 40.18
CA ASP A 109 -2.67 25.66 41.10
C ASP A 109 -2.45 26.06 42.57
N GLN A 110 -1.22 26.43 42.95
CA GLN A 110 -0.93 26.99 44.27
C GLN A 110 -1.61 28.35 44.47
N ILE A 111 -1.58 29.22 43.45
CA ILE A 111 -2.27 30.52 43.48
C ILE A 111 -3.80 30.30 43.59
N LYS A 112 -4.38 29.39 42.81
CA LYS A 112 -5.80 29.00 42.92
C LYS A 112 -6.14 28.52 44.32
N LYS A 113 -5.34 27.63 44.92
CA LYS A 113 -5.57 27.16 46.30
C LYS A 113 -5.53 28.29 47.33
N LEU A 114 -4.67 29.30 47.13
CA LEU A 114 -4.63 30.49 47.98
C LEU A 114 -5.87 31.38 47.78
N GLN A 115 -6.29 31.57 46.51
CA GLN A 115 -7.53 32.25 46.16
C GLN A 115 -8.76 31.53 46.71
N ASP A 116 -8.82 30.20 46.62
CA ASP A 116 -9.90 29.38 47.18
C ASP A 116 -9.94 29.45 48.70
N LYS A 117 -8.78 29.53 49.37
CA LYS A 117 -8.73 29.79 50.83
C LYS A 117 -9.23 31.18 51.19
N GLN A 118 -8.96 32.19 50.36
CA GLN A 118 -9.54 33.54 50.51
C GLN A 118 -11.05 33.53 50.22
N ASN A 119 -11.48 32.88 49.15
CA ASN A 119 -12.87 32.76 48.73
C ASN A 119 -13.69 31.92 49.73
N LYS A 120 -13.12 30.89 50.37
CA LYS A 120 -13.77 30.15 51.48
C LYS A 120 -13.92 30.96 52.76
N LYS A 121 -13.05 31.96 52.98
CA LYS A 121 -13.27 32.97 54.03
C LYS A 121 -14.40 33.95 53.67
N ILE A 122 -14.62 34.19 52.38
CA ILE A 122 -15.71 35.05 51.85
C ILE A 122 -17.05 34.28 51.78
N ASN A 123 -17.02 32.99 51.42
CA ASN A 123 -18.17 32.10 51.20
C ASN A 123 -18.53 31.23 52.43
N ALA A 124 -18.17 31.68 53.64
CA ALA A 124 -18.85 31.22 54.86
C ALA A 124 -20.33 31.71 54.93
N LEU A 125 -20.76 32.49 53.94
CA LEU A 125 -22.13 32.66 53.53
C LEU A 125 -22.33 31.88 52.22
N GLU A 126 -23.35 31.03 52.25
CA GLU A 126 -23.94 30.28 51.13
C GLU A 126 -23.31 28.92 50.78
N LYS A 127 -24.21 27.91 50.84
CA LYS A 127 -23.94 26.48 50.74
C LYS A 127 -23.78 26.05 49.28
N GLU A 128 -22.75 25.23 49.10
CA GLU A 128 -22.45 24.25 48.03
C GLU A 128 -23.60 23.21 47.81
N PRO A 129 -23.57 22.24 46.84
CA PRO A 129 -22.44 21.78 46.00
C PRO A 129 -22.72 21.13 44.59
N LYS A 130 -21.60 20.70 43.96
CA LYS A 130 -21.33 19.42 43.21
C LYS A 130 -21.07 19.48 41.69
N GLU A 131 -19.82 19.16 41.35
CA GLU A 131 -19.34 18.71 40.04
C GLU A 131 -19.79 17.28 39.73
N LYS A 132 -20.07 17.03 38.45
CA LYS A 132 -20.57 15.76 37.89
C LYS A 132 -19.43 14.87 37.41
N HIS A 133 -19.54 13.57 37.72
CA HIS A 133 -18.83 12.50 37.05
C HIS A 133 -19.15 12.51 35.54
N ILE A 134 -18.10 12.44 34.71
CA ILE A 134 -18.24 12.22 33.27
C ILE A 134 -18.49 10.73 33.06
N GLU A 135 -19.75 10.39 32.80
CA GLU A 135 -20.18 9.08 32.33
C GLU A 135 -19.63 8.88 30.91
N MET A 136 -18.90 7.78 30.71
CA MET A 136 -18.34 7.37 29.43
C MET A 136 -19.49 7.01 28.48
N THR A 137 -20.00 8.02 27.78
CA THR A 137 -21.08 7.84 26.82
C THR A 137 -20.47 7.21 25.57
N LEU A 138 -20.46 5.87 25.49
CA LEU A 138 -20.36 5.20 24.20
C LEU A 138 -21.53 5.73 23.37
N LEU A 139 -21.24 6.49 22.31
CA LEU A 139 -22.31 6.92 21.40
C LEU A 139 -23.05 5.67 20.96
N ASN A 140 -24.37 5.72 21.08
CA ASN A 140 -25.31 4.77 20.49
C ASN A 140 -24.73 4.29 19.17
N PHE A 141 -24.45 2.99 19.05
CA PHE A 141 -24.06 2.35 17.80
C PHE A 141 -25.15 2.63 16.78
N GLN A 142 -25.04 3.75 16.06
CA GLN A 142 -25.84 4.00 14.89
C GLN A 142 -25.38 2.94 13.91
N GLN A 143 -26.19 1.89 13.76
CA GLN A 143 -25.89 0.79 12.85
C GLN A 143 -25.61 1.41 11.48
N ASN A 144 -24.35 1.36 11.08
CA ASN A 144 -23.89 1.86 9.79
C ASN A 144 -23.77 0.66 8.83
N CYS A 145 -23.66 0.96 7.55
CA CYS A 145 -23.44 -0.04 6.51
C CYS A 145 -22.81 0.63 5.29
N TRP A 146 -22.31 -0.17 4.35
CA TRP A 146 -21.72 0.32 3.11
C TRP A 146 -22.78 0.99 2.23
N ASP A 147 -22.45 2.18 1.71
CA ASP A 147 -23.34 2.97 0.87
C ASP A 147 -23.21 2.56 -0.59
N ALA A 148 -24.26 1.97 -1.15
CA ALA A 148 -24.31 1.60 -2.55
C ALA A 148 -24.11 2.78 -3.52
N ASN A 149 -24.47 4.00 -3.11
CA ASN A 149 -24.23 5.22 -3.91
C ASN A 149 -22.81 5.77 -3.78
N ALA A 150 -22.03 5.27 -2.82
CA ALA A 150 -20.64 5.62 -2.59
C ALA A 150 -19.73 4.39 -2.68
N CYS A 151 -20.08 3.48 -3.60
CA CYS A 151 -19.39 2.24 -3.87
C CYS A 151 -18.89 2.28 -5.33
N HIS A 152 -17.59 2.09 -5.55
CA HIS A 152 -17.06 1.99 -6.90
C HIS A 152 -17.71 0.81 -7.64
N ASN A 153 -18.03 0.99 -8.93
CA ASN A 153 -18.57 -0.04 -9.84
C ASN A 153 -17.76 -1.36 -9.96
N GLY A 154 -16.52 -1.40 -9.43
CA GLY A 154 -15.68 -2.59 -9.37
C GLY A 154 -15.85 -3.39 -8.08
N LEU A 155 -16.65 -2.89 -7.13
CA LEU A 155 -17.05 -3.58 -5.92
C LEU A 155 -18.51 -3.95 -5.99
N LYS A 156 -18.87 -5.00 -5.27
CA LYS A 156 -20.25 -5.41 -5.08
C LYS A 156 -20.52 -5.61 -3.60
N ILE A 157 -21.59 -4.96 -3.13
CA ILE A 157 -22.20 -5.27 -1.84
C ILE A 157 -23.09 -6.51 -2.03
N THR A 158 -22.87 -7.57 -1.25
CA THR A 158 -23.45 -8.90 -1.54
C THR A 158 -24.55 -9.34 -0.59
N ASP A 159 -24.69 -8.69 0.56
CA ASP A 159 -25.67 -9.03 1.59
C ASP A 159 -26.74 -7.93 1.75
N ASP A 160 -27.91 -8.33 2.26
CA ASP A 160 -29.05 -7.41 2.45
C ASP A 160 -28.81 -6.35 3.53
N LYS A 161 -27.81 -6.55 4.41
CA LYS A 161 -27.45 -5.58 5.46
C LYS A 161 -26.38 -4.59 5.00
N CYS A 162 -25.90 -4.75 3.77
CA CYS A 162 -24.81 -3.95 3.19
C CYS A 162 -23.53 -3.95 4.04
N LEU A 163 -23.12 -5.10 4.57
CA LEU A 163 -21.92 -5.27 5.39
C LEU A 163 -20.79 -6.00 4.65
N THR A 164 -21.12 -6.83 3.67
CA THR A 164 -20.18 -7.64 2.91
C THR A 164 -19.87 -7.00 1.57
N VAL A 165 -18.59 -6.85 1.28
CA VAL A 165 -18.10 -6.23 0.04
C VAL A 165 -17.11 -7.18 -0.61
N VAL A 166 -17.28 -7.41 -1.91
CA VAL A 166 -16.38 -8.23 -2.73
C VAL A 166 -15.91 -7.45 -3.95
N HIS A 167 -14.65 -7.64 -4.32
CA HIS A 167 -14.10 -7.08 -5.55
C HIS A 167 -14.50 -7.91 -6.77
N ILE A 168 -15.19 -7.28 -7.72
CA ILE A 168 -15.74 -7.88 -8.95
C ILE A 168 -15.26 -7.16 -10.22
N GLY A 169 -14.16 -6.39 -10.10
CA GLY A 169 -13.64 -5.57 -11.19
C GLY A 169 -13.26 -6.38 -12.44
N ARG A 170 -13.07 -5.67 -13.57
CA ARG A 170 -12.62 -6.30 -14.84
C ARG A 170 -11.11 -6.38 -14.98
N ARG A 171 -10.38 -5.57 -14.22
CA ARG A 171 -8.92 -5.59 -14.14
C ARG A 171 -8.55 -6.34 -12.87
N GLU A 172 -7.65 -7.30 -13.01
CA GLU A 172 -7.21 -8.17 -11.92
C GLU A 172 -6.65 -7.40 -10.73
N ILE A 173 -6.06 -6.23 -11.01
CA ILE A 173 -5.28 -5.45 -10.07
C ILE A 173 -5.68 -3.98 -10.21
N GLU A 174 -6.57 -3.51 -9.34
CA GLU A 174 -6.91 -2.09 -9.26
C GLU A 174 -7.64 -1.77 -7.95
N LEU A 175 -7.25 -0.70 -7.28
CA LEU A 175 -7.90 -0.27 -6.03
C LEU A 175 -9.32 0.22 -6.30
N ARG A 176 -10.24 -0.24 -5.47
CA ARG A 176 -11.66 0.08 -5.53
C ARG A 176 -12.16 0.35 -4.13
N ILE A 177 -12.82 1.48 -3.93
CA ILE A 177 -13.23 1.97 -2.62
C ILE A 177 -14.75 1.97 -2.45
N VAL A 178 -15.18 1.75 -1.21
CA VAL A 178 -16.55 2.00 -0.77
C VAL A 178 -16.53 2.73 0.57
N PHE A 179 -17.46 3.68 0.74
CA PHE A 179 -17.68 4.40 1.99
C PHE A 179 -18.92 3.88 2.71
N ALA A 180 -18.95 4.05 4.03
CA ALA A 180 -20.18 3.83 4.78
C ALA A 180 -21.20 4.97 4.57
N THR A 181 -22.46 4.68 4.89
CA THR A 181 -23.60 5.60 4.68
C THR A 181 -23.51 6.84 5.56
N HIS A 182 -23.22 6.65 6.85
CA HIS A 182 -23.19 7.76 7.81
C HIS A 182 -21.76 8.23 8.08
N PRO A 183 -21.52 9.56 8.08
CA PRO A 183 -20.26 10.13 8.54
C PRO A 183 -20.14 10.07 10.06
N ILE A 184 -18.91 10.27 10.51
CA ILE A 184 -18.52 10.62 11.87
C ILE A 184 -18.28 12.14 11.87
N TRP A 185 -19.08 12.86 12.65
CA TRP A 185 -18.94 14.32 12.79
C TRP A 185 -17.83 14.65 13.80
N LEU A 186 -16.99 15.63 13.47
CA LEU A 186 -15.82 16.03 14.26
C LEU A 186 -15.94 17.47 14.79
N ASP A 187 -17.12 17.84 15.30
CA ASP A 187 -17.33 19.16 15.89
C ASP A 187 -16.67 19.29 17.28
N ASN A 188 -16.61 20.52 17.81
CA ASN A 188 -15.96 20.78 19.10
C ASN A 188 -16.75 20.25 20.32
N ASN A 189 -17.98 19.78 20.12
CA ASN A 189 -18.83 19.22 21.17
C ASN A 189 -18.87 17.68 21.12
N SER A 190 -18.23 17.09 20.11
CA SER A 190 -18.18 15.65 19.89
C SER A 190 -17.31 15.01 20.99
N SER A 191 -17.89 14.03 21.68
CA SER A 191 -17.23 13.30 22.77
C SER A 191 -17.55 11.82 22.65
N GLY A 192 -16.76 10.95 23.29
CA GLY A 192 -16.91 9.50 23.15
C GLY A 192 -16.08 8.92 22.01
N PHE A 193 -16.42 7.70 21.61
CA PHE A 193 -15.67 6.91 20.65
C PHE A 193 -16.56 6.42 19.51
N TYR A 194 -16.02 6.40 18.30
CA TYR A 194 -16.55 5.63 17.19
C TYR A 194 -15.58 4.47 16.90
N TYR A 195 -16.10 3.27 16.62
CA TYR A 195 -15.29 2.10 16.35
C TYR A 195 -16.03 1.13 15.43
N PHE A 196 -15.32 0.53 14.48
CA PHE A 196 -15.82 -0.58 13.68
C PHE A 196 -14.71 -1.60 13.41
N GLU A 197 -15.11 -2.84 13.13
CA GLU A 197 -14.24 -3.93 12.72
C GLU A 197 -14.57 -4.36 11.29
N ILE A 198 -13.60 -4.95 10.61
CA ILE A 198 -13.78 -5.76 9.42
C ILE A 198 -13.18 -7.14 9.66
N SER A 199 -13.87 -8.16 9.16
CA SER A 199 -13.36 -9.53 9.06
C SER A 199 -12.89 -9.76 7.62
N ILE A 200 -11.65 -10.21 7.45
CA ILE A 200 -11.12 -10.55 6.12
C ILE A 200 -11.62 -11.95 5.75
N LYS A 201 -12.58 -12.04 4.83
CA LYS A 201 -13.22 -13.32 4.45
C LYS A 201 -12.44 -14.06 3.39
N ASN A 202 -11.79 -13.32 2.49
CA ASN A 202 -10.99 -13.87 1.41
C ASN A 202 -9.97 -12.82 0.99
N MET A 203 -8.72 -13.23 0.84
CA MET A 203 -7.64 -12.35 0.42
C MET A 203 -6.82 -13.02 -0.68
N LYS A 204 -6.78 -12.41 -1.87
CA LYS A 204 -6.08 -12.97 -3.03
C LYS A 204 -4.64 -12.47 -3.10
N TYR A 205 -3.71 -13.43 -3.17
CA TYR A 205 -2.27 -13.23 -3.14
C TYR A 205 -1.62 -13.02 -4.50
N TYR A 206 -2.24 -12.25 -5.39
CA TYR A 206 -1.56 -11.84 -6.62
C TYR A 206 -0.64 -10.65 -6.30
N TYR A 207 0.64 -10.97 -6.16
CA TYR A 207 1.77 -10.07 -5.94
C TYR A 207 1.86 -9.44 -4.56
N PHE A 208 0.82 -8.80 -3.98
CA PHE A 208 0.88 -8.34 -2.57
C PHE A 208 -0.47 -8.08 -1.88
N GLY A 209 -1.62 -8.54 -2.41
CA GLY A 209 -2.97 -8.45 -1.80
C GLY A 209 -3.18 -7.23 -0.91
N GLN A 210 -3.64 -6.09 -1.45
CA GLN A 210 -3.74 -4.86 -0.65
C GLN A 210 -5.18 -4.56 -0.24
N ILE A 211 -5.45 -4.64 1.06
CA ILE A 211 -6.70 -4.16 1.66
C ILE A 211 -6.35 -2.95 2.51
N PHE A 212 -7.06 -1.83 2.27
CA PHE A 212 -6.98 -0.62 3.07
C PHE A 212 -8.30 -0.44 3.79
N PHE A 213 -8.28 -0.10 5.07
CA PHE A 213 -9.49 0.30 5.77
C PHE A 213 -9.21 1.36 6.82
N GLY A 214 -10.22 2.17 7.13
CA GLY A 214 -10.08 3.21 8.14
C GLY A 214 -11.07 4.34 7.94
N PHE A 215 -10.59 5.57 8.10
CA PHE A 215 -11.37 6.79 7.98
C PHE A 215 -10.83 7.68 6.88
N ALA A 216 -11.73 8.35 6.16
CA ALA A 216 -11.34 9.26 5.09
C ALA A 216 -12.24 10.49 5.02
N ASP A 217 -11.65 11.63 4.67
CA ASP A 217 -12.39 12.80 4.19
C ASP A 217 -12.86 12.52 2.76
N LYS A 218 -14.12 12.09 2.63
CA LYS A 218 -14.76 11.75 1.35
C LYS A 218 -14.70 12.91 0.33
N LYS A 219 -14.53 14.17 0.76
CA LYS A 219 -14.37 15.32 -0.17
C LYS A 219 -13.04 15.29 -0.93
N GLN A 220 -12.03 14.62 -0.39
CA GLN A 220 -10.68 14.55 -0.97
C GLN A 220 -10.49 13.32 -1.85
N ILE A 221 -11.47 12.40 -1.88
CA ILE A 221 -11.38 11.14 -2.62
C ILE A 221 -12.42 11.11 -3.73
N LYS A 222 -11.97 10.86 -4.96
CA LYS A 222 -12.86 10.60 -6.10
C LYS A 222 -13.07 9.11 -6.27
N LEU A 223 -14.33 8.68 -6.20
CA LEU A 223 -14.73 7.26 -6.28
C LEU A 223 -14.24 6.52 -7.54
N GLU A 224 -14.16 7.21 -8.67
CA GLU A 224 -13.84 6.61 -9.99
C GLU A 224 -12.37 6.76 -10.39
N GLU A 225 -11.55 7.47 -9.61
CA GLU A 225 -10.12 7.59 -9.90
C GLU A 225 -9.35 6.52 -9.10
N THR A 226 -8.39 5.87 -9.76
CA THR A 226 -7.46 4.89 -9.17
C THR A 226 -6.43 5.60 -8.27
N ILE A 227 -6.90 6.44 -7.35
CA ILE A 227 -6.04 7.08 -6.37
C ILE A 227 -5.84 6.04 -5.26
N VAL A 228 -4.59 5.64 -5.07
CA VAL A 228 -4.20 4.91 -3.87
C VAL A 228 -4.63 5.77 -2.69
N PRO A 229 -5.26 5.23 -1.64
CA PRO A 229 -5.51 5.93 -0.39
C PRO A 229 -4.19 6.31 0.34
N SER A 230 -3.17 6.77 -0.39
CA SER A 230 -1.86 7.25 0.04
C SER A 230 -1.76 8.78 0.08
N ASP A 231 -2.77 9.47 -0.44
CA ASP A 231 -2.84 10.93 -0.45
C ASP A 231 -3.52 11.46 0.83
N PHE A 232 -3.30 12.75 1.10
CA PHE A 232 -3.86 13.49 2.25
C PHE A 232 -5.37 13.21 2.44
N GLY A 233 -5.82 13.26 3.69
CA GLY A 233 -7.22 13.06 4.08
C GLY A 233 -7.61 11.60 4.35
N THR A 234 -6.66 10.66 4.38
CA THR A 234 -6.89 9.24 4.69
C THR A 234 -6.15 8.81 5.96
N TYR A 235 -6.82 8.02 6.79
CA TYR A 235 -6.29 7.40 8.00
C TYR A 235 -6.61 5.93 7.91
N SER A 236 -5.63 5.10 7.54
CA SER A 236 -5.88 3.70 7.23
C SER A 236 -4.85 2.73 7.79
N TYR A 237 -5.28 1.49 7.97
CA TYR A 237 -4.43 0.33 8.22
C TYR A 237 -4.50 -0.59 7.01
N ILE A 238 -3.32 -1.00 6.56
CA ILE A 238 -3.08 -1.66 5.29
C ILE A 238 -2.59 -3.08 5.55
N SER A 239 -3.11 -4.05 4.80
CA SER A 239 -2.83 -5.47 4.96
C SER A 239 -1.33 -5.81 4.96
N GLN A 240 -0.51 -5.02 4.27
CA GLN A 240 0.94 -5.19 4.21
C GLN A 240 1.68 -4.90 5.52
N GLY A 241 1.00 -4.31 6.52
CA GLY A 241 1.62 -3.95 7.79
C GLY A 241 2.05 -2.50 7.86
N ASN A 242 1.17 -1.60 7.43
CA ASN A 242 1.40 -0.16 7.56
C ASN A 242 0.16 0.58 8.01
N PHE A 243 0.35 1.58 8.86
CA PHE A 243 -0.59 2.68 8.98
C PHE A 243 -0.23 3.78 7.99
N ASN A 244 -1.24 4.32 7.31
CA ASN A 244 -1.17 5.62 6.66
C ASN A 244 -1.99 6.60 7.49
N ILE A 245 -1.33 7.59 8.09
CA ILE A 245 -1.96 8.67 8.85
C ILE A 245 -1.75 9.97 8.07
N ASN A 246 -2.73 10.33 7.25
CA ASN A 246 -2.73 11.57 6.47
C ASN A 246 -1.47 11.78 5.60
N GLY A 247 -0.98 10.70 4.97
CA GLY A 247 0.23 10.68 4.15
C GLY A 247 1.49 10.22 4.90
N GLU A 248 1.45 10.09 6.23
CA GLU A 248 2.56 9.56 7.01
C GLU A 248 2.47 8.04 7.19
N TRP A 249 3.57 7.34 6.92
CA TRP A 249 3.63 5.88 6.90
C TRP A 249 4.36 5.33 8.14
N MET A 250 3.71 4.40 8.83
CA MET A 250 4.27 3.72 10.01
C MET A 250 4.15 2.22 9.87
N GLU A 251 5.25 1.49 10.04
CA GLU A 251 5.28 0.02 9.99
C GLU A 251 4.62 -0.60 11.22
N VAL A 252 3.82 -1.64 11.00
CA VAL A 252 3.11 -2.44 12.02
C VAL A 252 2.92 -3.87 11.53
N ASP A 253 2.30 -4.72 12.34
CA ASP A 253 1.95 -6.09 11.95
C ASP A 253 1.07 -6.07 10.69
N SER A 254 1.37 -6.93 9.71
CA SER A 254 0.49 -7.21 8.57
C SER A 254 -0.79 -7.92 9.03
N PHE A 255 -1.81 -8.01 8.16
CA PHE A 255 -3.01 -8.82 8.40
C PHE A 255 -3.46 -9.54 7.14
N ASP A 256 -4.16 -10.67 7.32
CA ASP A 256 -4.53 -11.62 6.27
C ASP A 256 -5.98 -12.12 6.41
N GLU A 257 -6.43 -12.95 5.49
CA GLU A 257 -7.61 -13.81 5.57
C GLU A 257 -7.75 -14.44 6.96
N ASN A 258 -8.98 -14.38 7.48
CA ASN A 258 -9.39 -14.79 8.83
C ASN A 258 -8.97 -13.85 9.98
N ASP A 259 -8.15 -12.82 9.72
CA ASP A 259 -7.94 -11.78 10.73
C ASP A 259 -9.20 -10.89 10.86
N ILE A 260 -9.40 -10.41 12.09
CA ILE A 260 -10.36 -9.35 12.39
C ILE A 260 -9.55 -8.11 12.77
N VAL A 261 -9.69 -7.06 11.99
CA VAL A 261 -9.01 -5.78 12.20
C VAL A 261 -10.04 -4.68 12.40
N GLY A 262 -9.73 -3.70 13.22
CA GLY A 262 -10.67 -2.63 13.53
C GLY A 262 -9.98 -1.30 13.69
N CYS A 263 -10.75 -0.23 13.52
CA CYS A 263 -10.27 1.13 13.68
C CYS A 263 -11.30 1.94 14.45
N GLY A 264 -10.81 2.79 15.34
CA GLY A 264 -11.63 3.69 16.10
C GLY A 264 -11.04 5.07 16.19
N ILE A 265 -11.87 6.01 16.64
CA ILE A 265 -11.52 7.40 16.83
C ILE A 265 -12.09 7.86 18.17
N ASN A 266 -11.23 8.49 18.97
CA ASN A 266 -11.64 9.29 20.12
C ASN A 266 -12.03 10.68 19.61
N LEU A 267 -13.32 11.02 19.73
CA LEU A 267 -13.85 12.27 19.19
C LEU A 267 -13.36 13.50 19.95
N ALA A 268 -13.11 13.35 21.26
CA ALA A 268 -12.64 14.44 22.10
C ALA A 268 -11.14 14.75 21.86
N THR A 269 -10.30 13.72 21.76
CA THR A 269 -8.85 13.92 21.52
C THR A 269 -8.49 13.97 20.04
N ARG A 270 -9.45 13.66 19.15
CA ARG A 270 -9.24 13.54 17.70
C ARG A 270 -8.08 12.60 17.37
N GLN A 271 -8.04 11.47 18.07
CA GLN A 271 -7.03 10.43 17.86
C GLN A 271 -7.66 9.18 17.26
N VAL A 272 -7.07 8.67 16.20
CA VAL A 272 -7.39 7.36 15.62
C VAL A 272 -6.53 6.27 16.25
N PHE A 273 -7.09 5.08 16.41
CA PHE A 273 -6.38 3.90 16.87
C PHE A 273 -6.84 2.69 16.07
N TYR A 274 -5.97 1.69 15.98
CA TYR A 274 -6.26 0.45 15.26
C TYR A 274 -6.22 -0.74 16.18
N THR A 275 -6.74 -1.85 15.70
CA THR A 275 -6.77 -3.11 16.44
C THR A 275 -6.59 -4.27 15.47
N LYS A 276 -5.94 -5.33 15.93
CA LYS A 276 -5.89 -6.61 15.24
C LYS A 276 -6.20 -7.71 16.25
N ASN A 277 -7.17 -8.56 15.91
CA ASN A 277 -7.58 -9.69 16.71
C ASN A 277 -7.85 -9.37 18.19
N GLY A 278 -8.48 -8.21 18.44
CA GLY A 278 -8.81 -7.74 19.78
C GLY A 278 -7.64 -7.13 20.57
N ARG A 279 -6.48 -6.90 19.93
CA ARG A 279 -5.35 -6.16 20.51
C ARG A 279 -5.26 -4.78 19.89
N ARG A 280 -5.09 -3.73 20.70
CA ARG A 280 -4.96 -2.34 20.26
C ARG A 280 -3.54 -2.02 19.79
N HIS A 281 -3.45 -1.29 18.69
CA HIS A 281 -2.25 -0.68 18.14
C HIS A 281 -2.35 0.85 18.19
N GLY A 282 -1.35 1.49 18.78
CA GLY A 282 -1.11 2.94 18.69
C GLY A 282 -2.29 3.86 19.06
N SER A 283 -2.02 5.16 18.98
CA SER A 283 -3.02 6.23 18.98
C SER A 283 -2.38 7.40 18.23
N PHE A 284 -3.02 7.89 17.18
CA PHE A 284 -2.45 8.85 16.25
C PHE A 284 -3.38 10.05 16.13
N HIS A 285 -2.86 11.27 16.24
CA HIS A 285 -3.68 12.46 16.07
C HIS A 285 -4.10 12.62 14.61
N LEU A 286 -5.32 13.10 14.37
CA LEU A 286 -5.78 13.42 13.01
C LEU A 286 -4.93 14.53 12.35
N VAL A 287 -4.27 15.38 13.14
CA VAL A 287 -3.42 16.47 12.64
C VAL A 287 -2.20 16.61 13.55
N ASP A 288 -1.00 16.60 12.95
CA ASP A 288 0.21 17.17 13.57
C ASP A 288 0.44 18.57 12.97
N ASN A 289 0.21 19.59 13.80
CA ASN A 289 0.65 21.01 13.79
C ASN A 289 1.07 21.76 12.50
N SER A 290 0.80 21.26 11.30
CA SER A 290 1.19 21.89 10.04
C SER A 290 -0.03 22.04 9.11
N SER A 291 -0.56 23.27 9.07
CA SER A 291 -1.34 23.89 7.97
C SER A 291 -2.60 23.22 7.38
N ASN A 292 -2.95 21.98 7.71
CA ASN A 292 -4.12 21.30 7.16
C ASN A 292 -5.30 21.41 8.12
N ALA A 293 -6.43 21.92 7.63
CA ALA A 293 -7.66 21.98 8.39
C ALA A 293 -8.12 20.57 8.77
N VAL A 294 -8.47 20.36 10.04
CA VAL A 294 -9.11 19.12 10.49
C VAL A 294 -10.41 18.94 9.70
N PRO A 295 -10.68 17.77 9.11
CA PRO A 295 -11.94 17.54 8.41
C PRO A 295 -13.13 17.65 9.37
N ASP A 296 -14.22 18.31 8.94
CA ASP A 296 -15.45 18.44 9.73
C ASP A 296 -16.17 17.09 9.92
N GLN A 297 -15.92 16.16 8.99
CA GLN A 297 -16.52 14.83 9.00
C GLN A 297 -15.55 13.81 8.38
N LEU A 298 -15.56 12.60 8.90
CA LEU A 298 -14.86 11.45 8.35
C LEU A 298 -15.84 10.33 8.03
N PHE A 299 -15.55 9.55 7.00
CA PHE A 299 -16.33 8.36 6.65
C PHE A 299 -15.51 7.10 6.90
N PRO A 300 -16.08 6.06 7.53
CA PRO A 300 -15.55 4.71 7.43
C PRO A 300 -15.43 4.30 5.97
N PHE A 301 -14.32 3.69 5.59
CA PHE A 301 -14.11 3.18 4.24
C PHE A 301 -13.34 1.87 4.24
N VAL A 302 -13.47 1.13 3.13
CA VAL A 302 -12.58 0.03 2.77
C VAL A 302 -12.21 0.16 1.29
N SER A 303 -10.97 -0.18 0.95
CA SER A 303 -10.49 -0.33 -0.42
C SER A 303 -9.95 -1.75 -0.62
N LEU A 304 -10.42 -2.40 -1.68
CA LEU A 304 -9.98 -3.73 -2.09
C LEU A 304 -9.20 -3.63 -3.39
N TYR A 305 -8.18 -4.47 -3.56
CA TYR A 305 -7.24 -4.37 -4.69
C TYR A 305 -7.39 -5.48 -5.72
N THR A 306 -7.59 -6.71 -5.25
CA THR A 306 -7.54 -7.90 -6.09
C THR A 306 -8.95 -8.43 -6.31
N ILE A 307 -9.27 -8.87 -7.53
CA ILE A 307 -10.55 -9.53 -7.82
C ILE A 307 -10.74 -10.71 -6.87
N GLY A 308 -11.90 -10.77 -6.22
CA GLY A 308 -12.25 -11.80 -5.26
C GLY A 308 -11.78 -11.54 -3.84
N ASP A 309 -11.09 -10.44 -3.54
CA ASP A 309 -10.95 -9.96 -2.17
C ASP A 309 -12.35 -9.72 -1.57
N GLU A 310 -12.56 -10.17 -0.34
CA GLU A 310 -13.87 -10.11 0.33
C GLU A 310 -13.70 -9.79 1.81
N ILE A 311 -14.51 -8.84 2.30
CA ILE A 311 -14.57 -8.44 3.70
C ILE A 311 -16.01 -8.39 4.18
N GLU A 312 -16.20 -8.56 5.50
CA GLU A 312 -17.46 -8.28 6.18
C GLU A 312 -17.23 -7.23 7.28
N ALA A 313 -17.99 -6.15 7.25
CA ALA A 313 -17.94 -5.10 8.25
C ALA A 313 -18.81 -5.42 9.47
N ASN A 314 -18.35 -4.97 10.62
CA ASN A 314 -19.07 -4.98 11.88
C ASN A 314 -19.04 -3.56 12.45
N PHE A 315 -20.15 -2.83 12.28
CA PHE A 315 -20.34 -1.49 12.87
C PHE A 315 -20.90 -1.56 14.30
N GLY A 316 -20.84 -2.73 14.93
CA GLY A 316 -21.22 -2.96 16.32
C GLY A 316 -22.60 -3.63 16.50
N PRO A 317 -22.96 -3.90 17.77
CA PRO A 317 -22.20 -3.57 18.98
C PRO A 317 -21.17 -4.64 19.39
N ASN A 318 -21.19 -5.82 18.78
CA ASN A 318 -20.43 -6.99 19.24
C ASN A 318 -19.08 -7.09 18.56
N PHE A 319 -18.02 -6.57 19.19
CA PHE A 319 -16.67 -6.59 18.64
C PHE A 319 -15.80 -7.68 19.24
N LYS A 320 -14.73 -8.04 18.53
CA LYS A 320 -13.63 -8.85 19.10
C LYS A 320 -12.78 -8.02 20.05
N PHE A 321 -12.56 -6.74 19.75
CA PHE A 321 -11.92 -5.81 20.67
C PHE A 321 -12.85 -5.41 21.82
N ASN A 322 -12.32 -5.44 23.04
CA ASN A 322 -13.07 -5.03 24.22
C ASN A 322 -13.00 -3.50 24.38
N LEU A 323 -14.06 -2.79 23.96
CA LEU A 323 -14.13 -1.33 24.09
C LEU A 323 -14.06 -0.83 25.54
N ALA A 324 -14.35 -1.66 26.55
CA ALA A 324 -14.22 -1.27 27.95
C ALA A 324 -12.77 -1.07 28.41
N THR A 325 -11.77 -1.40 27.56
CA THR A 325 -10.35 -1.17 27.84
C THR A 325 -9.84 0.17 27.30
N LEU A 326 -10.71 1.03 26.73
CA LEU A 326 -10.32 2.30 26.10
C LEU A 326 -10.06 3.44 27.09
#